data_AF-A0A538KNN9-F1
#
_entry.id   AF-A0A538KNN9-F1
#
_cell.length_a   1.000
_cell.length_b   1.000
_cell.length_c   1.000
_cell.angle_alpha   90.00
_cell.angle_beta   90.00
_cell.angle_gamma   90.00
#
_symmetry.space_group_name_H-M   'P 1'
#
loop_
_entity.id
_entity.type
_entity.pdbx_description
1 polymer ?
#
loop_
_entity_poly.entity_id
_entity_poly.type
_entity_poly.pdbx_seq_one_letter_code
_entity_poly.pdbx_strand_id
1 'polypeptide(L)'
;MAERLKALDELGEEFERVASTPTSRRARPRRVLVLAVALAILAAAVALAATGVLTGEPVSNPPGVRFTPTTGVGTPLAGSAHLLDLRVPDPSGGAPWGMRTVRTTRGMGCAQIGRLVGGRLGVLGQDGAFSADGRFHEIPTTVLSQAECRQSDGAGHVFLAVSYQGMPASALPAGCAARPVPRTPSHPICPAQDERIIYYGLLGPHARSVIYDDDRGHTVTARTSGPDGAYLVVLRPSARHPARGDFAPGTSPASGLKSVQYRDGRVCRIRSPRALGGAKPCPLIGYIAPRARRLTSAQLAAPVHVTVAGTRLRISFRARVAADAHSYYIVTARPEHIRVCGFSASGGPVARDIASGEVVHDTLSIPSQCRGAIHVSVVLHQQRGQPDQLPFSGLPDHDPLVGTATVEVG
;
A
#
# COMPACT_ATOMS: atom_id res chain seq x y z
N MET A 1 30.26 29.95 -41.28
CA MET A 1 30.32 28.61 -41.93
C MET A 1 31.74 28.27 -42.43
N ALA A 2 32.81 28.73 -41.76
CA ALA A 2 34.20 28.49 -42.18
C ALA A 2 35.09 27.86 -41.10
N GLU A 3 34.56 27.62 -39.89
CA GLU A 3 35.33 27.13 -38.74
C GLU A 3 35.24 25.60 -38.55
N ARG A 4 34.26 24.96 -39.19
CA ARG A 4 34.05 23.49 -39.12
C ARG A 4 34.93 22.67 -40.07
N LEU A 5 35.58 23.29 -41.04
CA LEU A 5 36.43 22.60 -42.02
C LEU A 5 37.86 22.38 -41.50
N LYS A 6 38.39 23.30 -40.67
CA LYS A 6 39.76 23.21 -40.15
C LYS A 6 40.00 22.02 -39.21
N ALA A 7 38.99 21.67 -38.41
CA ALA A 7 39.07 20.55 -37.47
C ALA A 7 38.98 19.17 -38.15
N LEU A 8 38.49 19.10 -39.40
CA LEU A 8 38.43 17.86 -40.18
C LEU A 8 39.73 17.64 -40.97
N ASP A 9 40.37 18.71 -41.43
CA ASP A 9 41.68 18.64 -42.09
C ASP A 9 42.81 18.28 -41.10
N GLU A 10 42.77 18.79 -39.86
CA GLU A 10 43.72 18.41 -38.80
C GLU A 10 43.57 16.95 -38.36
N LEU A 11 42.36 16.38 -38.40
CA LEU A 11 42.13 14.96 -38.13
C LEU A 11 42.66 14.08 -39.28
N GLY A 12 42.52 14.54 -40.53
CA GLY A 12 43.00 13.82 -41.73
C GLY A 12 44.51 13.63 -41.74
N GLU A 13 45.27 14.68 -41.39
CA GLU A 13 46.74 14.61 -41.32
C GLU A 13 47.25 13.73 -40.18
N GLU A 14 46.50 13.59 -39.07
CA GLU A 14 46.88 12.72 -37.96
C GLU A 14 46.66 11.24 -38.29
N PHE A 15 45.63 10.92 -39.09
CA PHE A 15 45.39 9.56 -39.58
C PHE A 15 46.41 9.12 -40.65
N GLU A 16 46.86 9.99 -41.55
CA GLU A 16 47.91 9.67 -42.52
C GLU A 16 49.29 9.49 -41.87
N ARG A 17 49.55 10.20 -40.77
CA ARG A 17 50.80 10.06 -39.98
C ARG A 17 50.87 8.73 -39.22
N VAL A 18 49.71 8.19 -38.82
CA VAL A 18 49.63 6.86 -38.19
C VAL A 18 49.70 5.72 -39.22
N ALA A 19 49.28 5.97 -40.47
CA ALA A 19 49.28 4.96 -41.53
C ALA A 19 50.65 4.73 -42.22
N SER A 20 51.63 5.61 -42.02
CA SER A 20 52.89 5.64 -42.80
C SER A 20 54.15 5.25 -42.01
N THR A 21 54.05 4.31 -41.05
CA THR A 21 55.24 3.74 -40.40
C THR A 21 55.64 2.40 -41.02
N PRO A 22 56.83 2.25 -41.64
CA PRO A 22 57.25 0.97 -42.20
C PRO A 22 57.82 0.09 -41.10
N THR A 23 57.03 -0.83 -40.56
CA THR A 23 57.51 -1.80 -39.56
C THR A 23 57.80 -3.17 -40.17
N SER A 24 59.09 -3.51 -40.08
CA SER A 24 59.73 -4.78 -40.35
C SER A 24 59.01 -5.99 -39.77
N ARG A 25 59.04 -7.10 -40.52
CA ARG A 25 58.68 -8.45 -40.10
C ARG A 25 59.34 -8.85 -38.78
N ARG A 26 58.56 -9.04 -37.72
CA ARG A 26 58.83 -10.04 -36.67
C ARG A 26 57.52 -10.60 -36.14
N ALA A 27 57.39 -11.91 -36.23
CA ALA A 27 56.19 -12.65 -35.88
C ALA A 27 56.05 -12.82 -34.35
N ARG A 28 54.81 -12.60 -33.88
CA ARG A 28 54.14 -13.01 -32.62
C ARG A 28 54.17 -12.05 -31.40
N PRO A 29 53.12 -12.12 -30.53
CA PRO A 29 51.91 -12.95 -30.61
C PRO A 29 50.60 -12.15 -30.57
N ARG A 30 49.70 -12.41 -31.53
CA ARG A 30 48.27 -12.01 -31.52
C ARG A 30 47.52 -12.33 -30.22
N ARG A 31 48.08 -13.17 -29.33
CA ARG A 31 47.48 -13.56 -28.05
C ARG A 31 47.36 -12.41 -27.05
N VAL A 32 48.29 -11.45 -27.04
CA VAL A 32 48.26 -10.34 -26.06
C VAL A 32 47.16 -9.33 -26.42
N LEU A 33 46.98 -9.05 -27.72
CA LEU A 33 45.92 -8.16 -28.20
C LEU A 33 44.52 -8.77 -28.00
N VAL A 34 44.38 -10.09 -28.23
CA VAL A 34 43.13 -10.81 -27.96
C VAL A 34 42.82 -10.82 -26.45
N LEU A 35 43.83 -10.99 -25.59
CA LEU A 35 43.63 -10.92 -24.14
C LEU A 35 43.20 -9.52 -23.69
N ALA A 36 43.81 -8.47 -24.23
CA ALA A 36 43.47 -7.08 -23.88
C ALA A 36 42.05 -6.71 -24.34
N VAL A 37 41.64 -7.13 -25.54
CA VAL A 37 40.27 -6.95 -26.03
C VAL A 37 39.28 -7.79 -25.23
N ALA A 38 39.62 -9.04 -24.89
CA ALA A 38 38.78 -9.88 -24.04
C ALA A 38 38.61 -9.27 -22.63
N LEU A 39 39.68 -8.72 -22.04
CA LEU A 39 39.63 -8.00 -20.76
C LEU A 39 38.81 -6.71 -20.85
N ALA A 40 38.90 -5.97 -21.96
CA ALA A 40 38.09 -4.78 -22.19
C ALA A 40 36.60 -5.13 -22.37
N ILE A 41 36.28 -6.23 -23.07
CA ILE A 41 34.90 -6.72 -23.21
C ILE A 41 34.39 -7.26 -21.87
N LEU A 42 35.21 -7.98 -21.09
CA LEU A 42 34.87 -8.42 -19.74
C LEU A 42 34.65 -7.23 -18.79
N ALA A 43 35.50 -6.20 -18.84
CA ALA A 43 35.34 -4.98 -18.06
C ALA A 43 34.08 -4.19 -18.47
N ALA A 44 33.78 -4.12 -19.76
CA ALA A 44 32.55 -3.51 -20.27
C ALA A 44 31.30 -4.32 -19.87
N ALA A 45 31.36 -5.66 -19.89
CA ALA A 45 30.28 -6.53 -19.43
C ALA A 45 30.03 -6.41 -17.92
N VAL A 46 31.08 -6.25 -17.11
CA VAL A 46 30.98 -5.98 -15.67
C VAL A 46 30.40 -4.59 -15.40
N ALA A 47 30.71 -3.58 -16.22
CA ALA A 47 30.11 -2.25 -16.12
C ALA A 47 28.62 -2.23 -16.53
N LEU A 48 28.23 -2.96 -17.59
CA LEU A 48 26.84 -3.11 -18.01
C LEU A 48 26.00 -3.94 -17.02
N ALA A 49 26.58 -4.94 -16.38
CA ALA A 49 25.93 -5.69 -15.30
C ALA A 49 25.70 -4.84 -14.03
N ALA A 50 26.50 -3.79 -13.82
CA ALA A 50 26.32 -2.86 -12.70
C ALA A 50 25.21 -1.82 -12.93
N THR A 51 24.71 -1.63 -14.17
CA THR A 51 23.69 -0.63 -14.50
C THR A 51 22.41 -1.19 -15.12
N GLY A 52 22.44 -2.42 -15.64
CA GLY A 52 21.32 -3.02 -16.38
C GLY A 52 20.32 -3.72 -15.48
N VAL A 53 19.51 -2.97 -14.73
CA VAL A 53 18.28 -3.56 -14.15
C VAL A 53 17.34 -3.84 -15.31
N LEU A 54 17.20 -5.13 -15.66
CA LEU A 54 16.19 -5.57 -16.61
C LEU A 54 14.82 -5.21 -16.03
N THR A 55 14.09 -4.32 -16.72
CA THR A 55 12.75 -3.90 -16.33
C THR A 55 11.74 -4.86 -16.97
N GLY A 56 10.84 -5.41 -16.16
CA GLY A 56 9.73 -6.25 -16.60
C GLY A 56 8.44 -5.45 -16.77
N GLU A 57 7.34 -6.15 -17.01
CA GLU A 57 6.02 -5.51 -17.11
C GLU A 57 5.61 -4.84 -15.79
N PRO A 58 4.95 -3.67 -15.81
CA PRO A 58 4.52 -3.03 -14.57
C PRO A 58 3.53 -3.87 -13.76
N VAL A 59 3.56 -3.70 -12.44
CA VAL A 59 2.56 -4.27 -11.54
C VAL A 59 1.17 -3.78 -11.93
N SER A 60 0.19 -4.69 -11.84
CA SER A 60 -1.22 -4.39 -12.07
C SER A 60 -2.03 -4.65 -10.80
N ASN A 61 -3.17 -3.97 -10.66
CA ASN A 61 -4.12 -4.29 -9.60
C ASN A 61 -4.63 -5.73 -9.76
N PRO A 62 -4.99 -6.42 -8.66
CA PRO A 62 -5.62 -7.72 -8.73
C PRO A 62 -6.88 -7.72 -9.63
N PRO A 63 -7.21 -8.85 -10.30
CA PRO A 63 -8.41 -8.95 -11.10
C PRO A 63 -9.66 -8.52 -10.34
N GLY A 64 -10.50 -7.69 -10.96
CA GLY A 64 -11.72 -7.15 -10.35
C GLY A 64 -11.51 -5.93 -9.46
N VAL A 65 -10.26 -5.55 -9.14
CA VAL A 65 -9.97 -4.32 -8.41
C VAL A 65 -9.77 -3.18 -9.40
N ARG A 66 -10.80 -2.35 -9.54
CA ARG A 66 -10.74 -1.13 -10.35
C ARG A 66 -11.40 0.03 -9.61
N PHE A 67 -10.59 1.03 -9.27
CA PHE A 67 -11.10 2.28 -8.74
C PHE A 67 -11.45 3.23 -9.89
N THR A 68 -12.60 3.88 -9.79
CA THR A 68 -12.98 5.02 -10.64
C THR A 68 -12.88 6.30 -9.80
N PRO A 69 -13.00 7.49 -10.40
CA PRO A 69 -12.96 8.73 -9.63
C PRO A 69 -13.95 8.78 -8.46
N THR A 70 -15.05 8.01 -8.55
CA THR A 70 -16.20 8.02 -7.63
C THR A 70 -16.43 6.67 -6.94
N THR A 71 -15.50 5.71 -6.99
CA THR A 71 -15.65 4.40 -6.31
C THR A 71 -14.40 3.99 -5.53
N GLY A 72 -14.59 3.20 -4.47
CA GLY A 72 -13.54 2.71 -3.60
C GLY A 72 -12.64 3.84 -3.14
N VAL A 73 -11.34 3.75 -3.46
CA VAL A 73 -10.39 4.80 -3.06
C VAL A 73 -10.27 6.01 -3.99
N GLY A 74 -10.97 6.01 -5.12
CA GLY A 74 -10.78 7.02 -6.15
C GLY A 74 -9.60 6.67 -7.06
N THR A 75 -9.38 7.49 -8.08
CA THR A 75 -8.18 7.40 -8.92
C THR A 75 -7.10 8.36 -8.40
N PRO A 76 -5.81 8.08 -8.62
CA PRO A 76 -4.75 9.03 -8.32
C PRO A 76 -4.98 10.40 -8.98
N LEU A 77 -4.72 11.47 -8.25
CA LEU A 77 -4.64 12.81 -8.80
C LEU A 77 -3.31 12.99 -9.53
N ALA A 78 -3.34 13.56 -10.73
CA ALA A 78 -2.13 13.86 -11.50
C ALA A 78 -1.18 14.74 -10.68
N GLY A 79 0.12 14.40 -10.68
CA GLY A 79 1.16 15.16 -9.96
C GLY A 79 1.14 15.02 -8.44
N SER A 80 0.22 14.25 -7.85
CA SER A 80 0.14 14.07 -6.39
C SER A 80 1.02 12.96 -5.81
N ALA A 81 1.67 12.19 -6.69
CA ALA A 81 2.56 11.11 -6.28
C ALA A 81 3.92 11.68 -5.86
N HIS A 82 4.33 11.44 -4.63
CA HIS A 82 5.59 11.91 -4.08
C HIS A 82 6.39 10.76 -3.51
N LEU A 83 7.49 10.40 -4.18
CA LEU A 83 8.49 9.50 -3.62
C LEU A 83 9.14 10.21 -2.44
N LEU A 84 9.12 9.56 -1.28
CA LEU A 84 9.67 10.11 -0.06
C LEU A 84 11.17 9.88 -0.01
N ASP A 85 11.89 10.75 0.70
CA ASP A 85 13.30 10.53 1.06
C ASP A 85 13.39 9.51 2.19
N LEU A 86 13.00 8.27 1.87
CA LEU A 86 13.06 7.08 2.71
C LEU A 86 13.72 5.99 1.88
N ARG A 87 15.00 5.74 2.15
CA ARG A 87 15.78 4.65 1.55
C ARG A 87 16.26 3.73 2.65
N VAL A 88 15.50 2.67 2.90
CA VAL A 88 15.80 1.73 3.99
C VAL A 88 16.55 0.54 3.41
N PRO A 89 17.78 0.24 3.86
CA PRO A 89 18.50 -0.95 3.41
C PRO A 89 17.68 -2.21 3.68
N ASP A 90 17.72 -3.16 2.74
CA ASP A 90 17.21 -4.50 3.03
C ASP A 90 18.17 -5.19 4.02
N PRO A 91 17.68 -5.72 5.15
CA PRO A 91 18.52 -6.36 6.16
C PRO A 91 19.20 -7.65 5.68
N SER A 92 18.74 -8.26 4.57
CA SER A 92 19.41 -9.39 3.90
C SER A 92 20.17 -8.97 2.63
N GLY A 93 20.27 -7.67 2.34
CA GLY A 93 20.93 -7.13 1.16
C GLY A 93 20.02 -7.00 -0.08
N GLY A 94 20.58 -6.45 -1.16
CA GLY A 94 19.86 -6.16 -2.41
C GLY A 94 19.34 -4.72 -2.50
N ALA A 95 18.34 -4.51 -3.37
CA ALA A 95 17.73 -3.20 -3.55
C ALA A 95 17.14 -2.67 -2.22
N PRO A 96 17.27 -1.37 -1.92
CA PRO A 96 16.64 -0.80 -0.73
C PRO A 96 15.11 -0.83 -0.84
N TRP A 97 14.44 -0.64 0.28
CA TRP A 97 13.01 -0.37 0.34
C TRP A 97 12.76 1.14 0.31
N GLY A 98 11.66 1.53 -0.31
CA GLY A 98 11.20 2.92 -0.34
C GLY A 98 9.68 3.02 -0.17
N MET A 99 9.23 4.26 -0.04
CA MET A 99 7.81 4.59 0.14
C MET A 99 7.46 5.84 -0.66
N ARG A 100 6.26 5.87 -1.23
CA ARG A 100 5.67 7.07 -1.81
C ARG A 100 4.27 7.28 -1.31
N THR A 101 3.82 8.53 -1.35
CA THR A 101 2.42 8.90 -1.09
C THR A 101 1.71 9.29 -2.37
N VAL A 102 0.42 9.03 -2.47
CA VAL A 102 -0.44 9.40 -3.60
C VAL A 102 -1.74 9.99 -3.06
N ARG A 103 -2.25 11.08 -3.65
CA ARG A 103 -3.59 11.61 -3.34
C ARG A 103 -4.60 11.15 -4.38
N THR A 104 -5.86 11.00 -3.99
CA THR A 104 -6.91 10.49 -4.88
C THR A 104 -8.05 11.48 -5.09
N THR A 105 -8.84 11.27 -6.14
CA THR A 105 -10.04 12.07 -6.47
C THR A 105 -11.09 12.08 -5.37
N ARG A 106 -11.06 11.12 -4.46
CA ARG A 106 -11.96 11.03 -3.30
C ARG A 106 -11.37 11.64 -2.02
N GLY A 107 -10.33 12.47 -2.14
CA GLY A 107 -9.74 13.19 -1.01
C GLY A 107 -8.93 12.31 -0.06
N MET A 108 -8.47 11.14 -0.52
CA MET A 108 -7.69 10.22 0.31
C MET A 108 -6.21 10.32 0.01
N GLY A 109 -5.39 9.96 1.00
CA GLY A 109 -3.97 9.72 0.83
C GLY A 109 -3.66 8.24 0.98
N CYS A 110 -2.91 7.70 0.02
CA CYS A 110 -2.46 6.33 0.01
C CYS A 110 -0.94 6.28 0.16
N ALA A 111 -0.45 5.29 0.91
CA ALA A 111 0.95 4.94 0.94
C ALA A 111 1.19 3.74 0.02
N GLN A 112 2.30 3.76 -0.71
CA GLN A 112 2.79 2.60 -1.44
C GLN A 112 4.22 2.35 -1.00
N ILE A 113 4.54 1.09 -0.71
CA ILE A 113 5.89 0.63 -0.40
C ILE A 113 6.36 -0.33 -1.48
N GLY A 114 7.68 -0.44 -1.63
CA GLY A 114 8.26 -1.39 -2.57
C GLY A 114 9.77 -1.33 -2.57
N ARG A 115 10.36 -2.10 -3.48
CA ARG A 115 11.78 -2.08 -3.78
C ARG A 115 12.10 -0.80 -4.55
N LEU A 116 13.12 -0.08 -4.11
CA LEU A 116 13.51 1.21 -4.67
C LEU A 116 14.71 1.00 -5.60
N VAL A 117 14.48 1.15 -6.90
CA VAL A 117 15.49 0.96 -7.95
C VAL A 117 15.41 2.12 -8.94
N GLY A 118 16.53 2.83 -9.14
CA GLY A 118 16.59 3.95 -10.09
C GLY A 118 15.56 5.05 -9.82
N GLY A 119 15.24 5.34 -8.55
CA GLY A 119 14.23 6.34 -8.19
C GLY A 119 12.78 5.90 -8.39
N ARG A 120 12.54 4.61 -8.63
CA ARG A 120 11.20 4.03 -8.84
C ARG A 120 10.91 2.97 -7.80
N LEU A 121 9.64 2.86 -7.40
CA LEU A 121 9.16 1.78 -6.56
C LEU A 121 8.69 0.62 -7.41
N GLY A 122 9.00 -0.60 -7.01
CA GLY A 122 8.62 -1.79 -7.73
C GLY A 122 8.69 -3.07 -6.91
N VAL A 123 8.46 -4.16 -7.62
CA VAL A 123 8.55 -5.55 -7.16
C VAL A 123 9.73 -6.20 -7.88
N LEU A 124 10.46 -7.07 -7.20
CA LEU A 124 11.48 -7.91 -7.84
C LEU A 124 10.85 -9.25 -8.26
N GLY A 125 11.14 -9.71 -9.48
CA GLY A 125 10.75 -11.02 -9.99
C GLY A 125 11.48 -12.15 -9.26
N GLN A 126 11.07 -12.42 -8.02
CA GLN A 126 11.56 -13.46 -7.12
C GLN A 126 10.42 -13.87 -6.17
N ASP A 127 10.62 -14.90 -5.35
CA ASP A 127 9.64 -15.32 -4.33
C ASP A 127 8.25 -15.62 -4.94
N GLY A 128 8.23 -16.19 -6.15
CA GLY A 128 7.00 -16.46 -6.92
C GLY A 128 6.38 -15.24 -7.61
N ALA A 129 6.85 -14.02 -7.33
CA ALA A 129 6.41 -12.82 -8.05
C ALA A 129 6.90 -12.87 -9.51
N PHE A 130 6.00 -12.58 -10.46
CA PHE A 130 6.30 -12.54 -11.89
C PHE A 130 7.07 -13.77 -12.40
N SER A 131 6.68 -14.96 -11.92
CA SER A 131 7.33 -16.23 -12.29
C SER A 131 8.83 -16.27 -12.01
N ALA A 132 9.29 -15.47 -11.04
CA ALA A 132 10.70 -15.35 -10.64
C ALA A 132 11.65 -15.00 -11.81
N ASP A 133 11.23 -14.11 -12.72
CA ASP A 133 11.99 -13.77 -13.94
C ASP A 133 13.26 -12.92 -13.71
N GLY A 134 13.55 -12.57 -12.45
CA GLY A 134 14.71 -11.77 -12.04
C GLY A 134 14.65 -10.29 -12.40
N ARG A 135 13.52 -9.80 -12.94
CA ARG A 135 13.38 -8.41 -13.39
C ARG A 135 12.79 -7.50 -12.31
N PHE A 136 12.92 -6.19 -12.53
CA PHE A 136 12.23 -5.17 -11.74
C PHE A 136 10.92 -4.79 -12.40
N HIS A 137 9.82 -4.92 -11.68
CA HIS A 137 8.47 -4.59 -12.12
C HIS A 137 8.02 -3.33 -11.38
N GLU A 138 7.99 -2.20 -12.07
CA GLU A 138 7.57 -0.93 -11.46
C GLU A 138 6.14 -1.04 -10.91
N ILE A 139 5.88 -0.45 -9.74
CA ILE A 139 4.54 -0.25 -9.21
C ILE A 139 4.04 1.11 -9.73
N PRO A 140 3.09 1.17 -10.68
CA PRO A 140 2.52 2.43 -11.13
C PRO A 140 1.73 3.13 -10.04
N THR A 141 1.57 4.45 -10.13
CA THR A 141 0.79 5.24 -9.16
C THR A 141 -0.69 4.84 -9.12
N THR A 142 -1.19 4.19 -10.18
CA THR A 142 -2.55 3.67 -10.32
C THR A 142 -2.79 2.34 -9.60
N VAL A 143 -1.74 1.66 -9.14
CA VAL A 143 -1.87 0.43 -8.36
C VAL A 143 -2.06 0.77 -6.89
N LEU A 144 -3.31 0.89 -6.47
CA LEU A 144 -3.67 1.28 -5.10
C LEU A 144 -4.23 0.08 -4.33
N SER A 145 -3.96 0.04 -3.04
CA SER A 145 -4.64 -0.87 -2.11
C SER A 145 -5.57 -0.07 -1.23
N GLN A 146 -6.84 -0.49 -1.13
CA GLN A 146 -7.79 0.17 -0.23
C GLN A 146 -7.25 0.20 1.20
N ALA A 147 -6.65 -0.88 1.68
CA ALA A 147 -6.18 -0.94 3.06
C ALA A 147 -5.00 0.00 3.38
N GLU A 148 -4.29 0.48 2.36
CA GLU A 148 -3.16 1.41 2.48
C GLU A 148 -3.54 2.88 2.24
N CYS A 149 -4.84 3.16 2.09
CA CYS A 149 -5.38 4.50 1.92
C CYS A 149 -6.11 4.96 3.18
N ARG A 150 -6.09 6.27 3.46
CA ARG A 150 -6.88 6.90 4.53
C ARG A 150 -7.45 8.22 4.05
N GLN A 151 -8.61 8.57 4.60
CA GLN A 151 -9.17 9.91 4.43
C GLN A 151 -8.18 10.94 4.95
N SER A 152 -8.09 12.05 4.23
CA SER A 152 -7.37 13.20 4.74
C SER A 152 -8.17 13.83 5.88
N ASP A 153 -7.48 14.44 6.83
CA ASP A 153 -8.11 15.23 7.88
C ASP A 153 -8.57 16.60 7.33
N GLY A 154 -9.16 17.43 8.17
CA GLY A 154 -9.65 18.76 7.82
C GLY A 154 -8.57 19.76 7.38
N ALA A 155 -7.29 19.46 7.57
CA ALA A 155 -6.15 20.22 7.03
C ALA A 155 -5.45 19.52 5.85
N GLY A 156 -5.96 18.37 5.41
CA GLY A 156 -5.38 17.60 4.32
C GLY A 156 -4.27 16.63 4.75
N HIS A 157 -4.02 16.46 6.05
CA HIS A 157 -3.03 15.50 6.55
C HIS A 157 -3.57 14.08 6.54
N VAL A 158 -2.68 13.09 6.45
CA VAL A 158 -3.06 11.68 6.43
C VAL A 158 -2.41 10.96 7.60
N PHE A 159 -3.20 10.18 8.32
CA PHE A 159 -2.74 9.38 9.45
C PHE A 159 -2.93 7.91 9.13
N LEU A 160 -1.82 7.20 8.99
CA LEU A 160 -1.78 5.80 8.57
C LEU A 160 -0.67 5.10 9.37
N ALA A 161 -0.93 3.88 9.80
CA ALA A 161 0.09 3.00 10.34
C ALA A 161 -0.23 1.57 9.92
N VAL A 162 0.72 0.92 9.27
CA VAL A 162 0.57 -0.43 8.75
C VAL A 162 1.71 -1.30 9.25
N SER A 163 1.34 -2.51 9.66
CA SER A 163 2.25 -3.59 10.02
C SER A 163 2.05 -4.74 9.05
N TYR A 164 3.13 -5.20 8.43
CA TYR A 164 3.16 -6.40 7.60
C TYR A 164 4.16 -7.39 8.18
N GLN A 165 3.71 -8.61 8.51
CA GLN A 165 4.56 -9.67 9.06
C GLN A 165 4.75 -10.80 8.07
N GLY A 166 5.91 -10.89 7.46
CA GLY A 166 6.18 -11.86 6.40
C GLY A 166 5.84 -11.33 5.01
N MET A 167 6.16 -10.05 4.78
CA MET A 167 6.22 -9.51 3.42
C MET A 167 7.36 -10.21 2.68
N PRO A 168 7.16 -10.77 1.47
CA PRO A 168 8.26 -11.33 0.69
C PRO A 168 9.29 -10.27 0.30
N ALA A 169 10.55 -10.65 0.11
CA ALA A 169 11.64 -9.76 -0.28
C ALA A 169 11.41 -9.17 -1.68
N SER A 170 10.60 -9.84 -2.51
CA SER A 170 10.05 -9.30 -3.76
C SER A 170 9.24 -8.01 -3.58
N ALA A 171 8.68 -7.74 -2.41
CA ALA A 171 7.66 -6.74 -2.11
C ALA A 171 6.26 -7.01 -2.69
N LEU A 172 5.96 -8.26 -3.09
CA LEU A 172 4.63 -8.66 -3.56
C LEU A 172 4.08 -9.86 -2.77
N PRO A 173 3.09 -9.65 -1.87
CA PRO A 173 2.48 -10.73 -1.10
C PRO A 173 1.78 -11.82 -1.91
N ALA A 174 1.46 -11.55 -3.17
CA ALA A 174 0.82 -12.52 -4.06
C ALA A 174 1.80 -13.55 -4.65
N GLY A 175 3.12 -13.37 -4.45
CA GLY A 175 4.12 -14.33 -4.94
C GLY A 175 4.22 -15.58 -4.07
N CYS A 176 4.28 -15.39 -2.75
CA CYS A 176 4.33 -16.45 -1.75
C CYS A 176 3.78 -15.95 -0.40
N ALA A 177 3.46 -16.87 0.50
CA ALA A 177 3.00 -16.56 1.85
C ALA A 177 3.98 -17.03 2.94
N ALA A 178 3.98 -16.31 4.06
CA ALA A 178 4.77 -16.68 5.23
C ALA A 178 4.37 -18.02 5.86
N ARG A 179 3.10 -18.42 5.66
CA ARG A 179 2.50 -19.63 6.22
C ARG A 179 1.50 -20.23 5.24
N PRO A 180 1.17 -21.53 5.36
CA PRO A 180 0.11 -22.14 4.57
C PRO A 180 -1.19 -21.36 4.70
N VAL A 181 -1.82 -21.03 3.57
CA VAL A 181 -3.10 -20.32 3.53
C VAL A 181 -4.21 -21.37 3.42
N PRO A 182 -5.12 -21.51 4.41
CA PRO A 182 -6.08 -22.62 4.47
C PRO A 182 -7.01 -22.78 3.25
N ARG A 183 -7.22 -21.69 2.48
CA ARG A 183 -8.10 -21.67 1.30
C ARG A 183 -7.36 -21.72 -0.04
N THR A 184 -6.04 -21.64 -0.02
CA THR A 184 -5.19 -21.71 -1.23
C THR A 184 -3.94 -22.52 -0.91
N PRO A 185 -4.08 -23.84 -0.68
CA PRO A 185 -2.96 -24.70 -0.25
C PRO A 185 -1.86 -24.83 -1.32
N SER A 186 -2.14 -24.49 -2.58
CA SER A 186 -1.15 -24.43 -3.66
C SER A 186 -0.31 -23.14 -3.67
N HIS A 187 -0.62 -22.18 -2.79
CA HIS A 187 0.14 -20.95 -2.70
C HIS A 187 1.49 -21.23 -2.03
N PRO A 188 2.62 -20.91 -2.68
CA PRO A 188 3.94 -21.31 -2.20
C PRO A 188 4.29 -20.61 -0.88
N ILE A 189 5.06 -21.30 -0.04
CA ILE A 189 5.60 -20.72 1.20
C ILE A 189 6.89 -19.98 0.87
N CYS A 190 7.05 -18.76 1.40
CA CYS A 190 8.26 -17.99 1.22
C CYS A 190 9.45 -18.65 1.93
N PRO A 191 10.65 -18.67 1.34
CA PRO A 191 11.85 -19.02 2.08
C PRO A 191 12.04 -18.09 3.28
N ALA A 192 12.44 -18.62 4.43
CA ALA A 192 12.53 -17.86 5.68
C ALA A 192 13.47 -16.64 5.57
N GLN A 193 14.54 -16.72 4.76
CA GLN A 193 15.46 -15.61 4.53
C GLN A 193 14.86 -14.48 3.67
N ASP A 194 13.78 -14.76 2.95
CA ASP A 194 13.11 -13.84 2.03
C ASP A 194 11.87 -13.19 2.67
N GLU A 195 11.59 -13.48 3.94
CA GLU A 195 10.54 -12.80 4.68
C GLU A 195 11.03 -11.49 5.31
N ARG A 196 10.18 -10.47 5.35
CA ARG A 196 10.42 -9.19 6.01
C ARG A 196 9.28 -8.85 6.96
N ILE A 197 9.65 -8.19 8.05
CA ILE A 197 8.69 -7.47 8.90
C ILE A 197 8.77 -6.00 8.54
N ILE A 198 7.65 -5.41 8.14
CA ILE A 198 7.59 -4.03 7.68
C ILE A 198 6.61 -3.24 8.53
N TYR A 199 7.07 -2.09 9.02
CA TYR A 199 6.24 -1.09 9.67
C TYR A 199 6.38 0.22 8.90
N TYR A 200 5.26 0.78 8.44
CA TYR A 200 5.28 2.03 7.69
C TYR A 200 4.00 2.82 7.94
N GLY A 201 4.04 4.10 7.61
CA GLY A 201 2.88 4.95 7.82
C GLY A 201 3.18 6.42 7.74
N LEU A 202 2.16 7.21 8.08
CA LEU A 202 2.12 8.66 8.10
C LEU A 202 1.62 9.08 9.48
N LEU A 203 2.46 9.75 10.27
CA LEU A 203 2.21 10.05 11.69
C LEU A 203 1.67 11.47 11.92
N GLY A 204 1.46 12.22 10.84
CA GLY A 204 1.02 13.61 10.86
C GLY A 204 2.16 14.63 10.84
N PRO A 205 1.84 15.92 10.69
CA PRO A 205 2.80 16.97 10.36
C PRO A 205 3.79 17.30 11.48
N HIS A 206 3.48 16.92 12.72
CA HIS A 206 4.35 17.17 13.86
C HIS A 206 5.28 16.02 14.18
N ALA A 207 5.19 14.87 13.50
CA ALA A 207 6.13 13.78 13.75
C ALA A 207 7.53 14.18 13.29
N ARG A 208 8.53 13.78 14.08
CA ARG A 208 9.95 14.10 13.85
C ARG A 208 10.80 12.85 13.67
N SER A 209 10.58 11.86 14.51
CA SER A 209 11.33 10.61 14.47
C SER A 209 10.57 9.46 15.12
N VAL A 210 10.82 8.27 14.64
CA VAL A 210 10.38 7.01 15.23
C VAL A 210 11.54 6.30 15.88
N ILE A 211 11.26 5.56 16.95
CA ILE A 211 12.24 4.72 17.66
C ILE A 211 11.71 3.29 17.66
N TYR A 212 12.55 2.33 17.33
CA TYR A 212 12.24 0.89 17.28
C TYR A 212 13.46 0.06 17.67
N ASP A 213 13.27 -1.23 17.92
CA ASP A 213 14.39 -2.17 18.03
C ASP A 213 14.58 -2.88 16.68
N ASP A 214 15.82 -2.98 16.20
CA ASP A 214 16.15 -3.73 14.99
C ASP A 214 16.05 -5.25 15.21
N ASP A 215 16.28 -6.05 14.17
CA ASP A 215 16.24 -7.52 14.25
C ASP A 215 17.36 -8.12 15.14
N ARG A 216 18.37 -7.31 15.52
CA ARG A 216 19.44 -7.67 16.44
C ARG A 216 19.18 -7.18 17.87
N GLY A 217 18.09 -6.45 18.09
CA GLY A 217 17.71 -5.90 19.39
C GLY A 217 18.33 -4.54 19.72
N HIS A 218 19.03 -3.89 18.78
CA HIS A 218 19.53 -2.53 19.00
C HIS A 218 18.41 -1.50 18.81
N THR A 219 18.38 -0.51 19.69
CA THR A 219 17.45 0.61 19.54
C THR A 219 17.92 1.58 18.46
N VAL A 220 17.09 1.77 17.44
CA VAL A 220 17.34 2.67 16.31
C VAL A 220 16.39 3.87 16.39
N THR A 221 16.92 5.06 16.08
CA THR A 221 16.11 6.28 15.87
C THR A 221 16.17 6.67 14.40
N ALA A 222 15.02 6.70 13.74
CA ALA A 222 14.90 7.12 12.34
C ALA A 222 14.09 8.40 12.22
N ARG A 223 14.56 9.36 11.41
CA ARG A 223 13.81 10.58 11.11
C ARG A 223 12.62 10.25 10.22
N THR A 224 11.51 10.96 10.44
CA THR A 224 10.38 10.91 9.51
C THR A 224 10.66 11.74 8.26
N SER A 225 9.97 11.45 7.17
CA SER A 225 10.11 12.12 5.86
C SER A 225 8.80 12.74 5.39
N GLY A 226 8.89 13.83 4.63
CA GLY A 226 7.73 14.50 4.03
C GLY A 226 6.81 15.25 5.02
N PRO A 227 5.75 15.89 4.49
CA PRO A 227 4.87 16.76 5.27
C PRO A 227 3.95 16.00 6.24
N ASP A 228 3.65 14.73 5.97
CA ASP A 228 2.76 13.90 6.81
C ASP A 228 3.55 12.99 7.79
N GLY A 229 4.84 13.25 7.98
CA GLY A 229 5.64 12.55 8.99
C GLY A 229 5.80 11.05 8.69
N ALA A 230 6.16 10.72 7.45
CA ALA A 230 6.24 9.36 6.98
C ALA A 230 7.40 8.58 7.62
N TYR A 231 7.21 7.28 7.85
CA TYR A 231 8.27 6.38 8.32
C TYR A 231 8.20 5.03 7.58
N LEU A 232 9.35 4.36 7.49
CA LEU A 232 9.48 3.01 6.96
C LEU A 232 10.55 2.28 7.78
N VAL A 233 10.20 1.09 8.27
CA VAL A 233 11.06 0.19 9.03
C VAL A 233 10.96 -1.18 8.38
N VAL A 234 12.12 -1.80 8.10
CA VAL A 234 12.21 -3.13 7.47
C VAL A 234 13.18 -3.97 8.28
N LEU A 235 12.70 -5.11 8.77
CA LEU A 235 13.44 -6.02 9.64
C LEU A 235 13.40 -7.45 9.09
N ARG A 236 14.34 -8.28 9.52
CA ARG A 236 14.22 -9.74 9.39
C ARG A 236 13.26 -10.29 10.46
N PRO A 237 12.60 -11.43 10.21
CA PRO A 237 11.85 -12.13 11.23
C PRO A 237 12.73 -12.45 12.43
N SER A 238 12.17 -12.30 13.62
CA SER A 238 12.83 -12.63 14.89
C SER A 238 11.81 -13.22 15.87
N ALA A 239 12.27 -13.73 17.02
CA ALA A 239 11.37 -14.22 18.06
C ALA A 239 10.38 -13.13 18.55
N ARG A 240 10.79 -11.85 18.54
CA ARG A 240 9.91 -10.72 18.91
C ARG A 240 8.95 -10.32 17.78
N HIS A 241 9.41 -10.46 16.53
CA HIS A 241 8.68 -10.09 15.33
C HIS A 241 8.65 -11.27 14.35
N PRO A 242 7.85 -12.32 14.63
CA PRO A 242 7.79 -13.49 13.77
C PRO A 242 7.06 -13.18 12.45
N ALA A 243 7.46 -13.84 11.36
CA ALA A 243 6.70 -13.82 10.12
C ALA A 243 5.47 -14.72 10.27
N ARG A 244 4.29 -14.10 10.31
CA ARG A 244 3.01 -14.81 10.53
C ARG A 244 2.05 -14.72 9.35
N GLY A 245 2.38 -13.92 8.34
CA GLY A 245 1.49 -13.57 7.24
C GLY A 245 0.46 -12.50 7.63
N ASP A 246 0.66 -11.85 8.77
CA ASP A 246 -0.33 -10.93 9.33
C ASP A 246 -0.17 -9.52 8.72
N PHE A 247 -1.30 -8.93 8.37
CA PHE A 247 -1.40 -7.57 7.86
C PHE A 247 -2.36 -6.77 8.73
N ALA A 248 -1.84 -5.72 9.39
CA ALA A 248 -2.58 -4.90 10.33
C ALA A 248 -2.50 -3.42 9.94
N PRO A 249 -3.46 -2.94 9.14
CA PRO A 249 -3.66 -1.52 8.87
C PRO A 249 -4.36 -0.80 10.04
N GLY A 250 -4.02 0.48 10.25
CA GLY A 250 -4.58 1.36 11.28
C GLY A 250 -4.25 2.84 11.01
N THR A 251 -4.62 3.74 11.92
CA THR A 251 -4.31 5.18 11.82
C THR A 251 -3.16 5.63 12.72
N SER A 252 -2.81 4.83 13.71
CA SER A 252 -1.69 5.07 14.62
C SER A 252 -0.88 3.80 14.83
N PRO A 253 0.45 3.90 15.00
CA PRO A 253 1.27 2.75 15.33
C PRO A 253 0.84 2.16 16.68
N ALA A 254 0.54 0.87 16.67
CA ALA A 254 0.30 0.04 17.86
C ALA A 254 1.21 -1.20 17.90
N SER A 255 2.12 -1.32 16.93
CA SER A 255 3.10 -2.41 16.81
C SER A 255 4.40 -1.88 16.19
N GLY A 256 5.50 -2.62 16.39
CA GLY A 256 6.80 -2.39 15.76
C GLY A 256 7.63 -1.21 16.29
N LEU A 257 6.98 -0.12 16.69
CA LEU A 257 7.64 1.07 17.22
C LEU A 257 7.64 1.07 18.75
N LYS A 258 8.72 1.56 19.36
CA LYS A 258 8.82 1.84 20.81
C LYS A 258 8.27 3.21 21.16
N SER A 259 8.55 4.21 20.32
CA SER A 259 8.06 5.56 20.53
C SER A 259 8.08 6.42 19.29
N VAL A 260 7.27 7.48 19.32
CA VAL A 260 7.27 8.57 18.34
C VAL A 260 7.63 9.87 19.07
N GLN A 261 8.58 10.62 18.52
CA GLN A 261 8.91 11.97 19.00
C GLN A 261 8.28 13.01 18.07
N TYR A 262 7.72 14.06 18.66
CA TYR A 262 7.06 15.16 17.96
C TYR A 262 7.87 16.45 18.07
N ARG A 263 7.63 17.37 17.13
CA ARG A 263 8.34 18.66 17.03
C ARG A 263 8.15 19.57 18.24
N ASP A 264 7.03 19.44 18.95
CA ASP A 264 6.71 20.20 20.16
C ASP A 264 7.30 19.58 21.45
N GLY A 265 8.20 18.60 21.31
CA GLY A 265 8.84 17.92 22.43
C GLY A 265 8.01 16.80 23.05
N ARG A 266 6.76 16.59 22.62
CA ARG A 266 5.98 15.43 23.09
C ARG A 266 6.60 14.12 22.62
N VAL A 267 6.46 13.11 23.47
CA VAL A 267 6.90 11.74 23.16
C VAL A 267 5.76 10.79 23.47
N CYS A 268 5.30 10.07 22.45
CA CYS A 268 4.43 8.92 22.64
C CYS A 268 5.29 7.68 22.88
N ARG A 269 5.08 6.97 23.99
CA ARG A 269 5.69 5.66 24.25
C ARG A 269 4.66 4.55 24.05
N ILE A 270 4.97 3.63 23.15
CA ILE A 270 4.14 2.46 22.85
C ILE A 270 4.60 1.35 23.80
N ARG A 271 3.83 1.12 24.86
CA ARG A 271 4.14 0.10 25.86
C ARG A 271 3.82 -1.28 25.30
N SER A 272 4.75 -2.23 25.44
CA SER A 272 4.61 -3.59 24.94
C SER A 272 4.25 -3.63 23.44
N PRO A 273 5.10 -3.10 22.54
CA PRO A 273 4.86 -3.20 21.11
C PRO A 273 4.95 -4.68 20.73
N ARG A 274 3.81 -5.37 20.77
CA ARG A 274 3.71 -6.73 20.28
C ARG A 274 3.86 -6.70 18.78
N ALA A 275 4.12 -7.87 18.23
CA ALA A 275 4.20 -8.06 16.80
C ALA A 275 2.95 -7.45 16.11
N LEU A 276 1.75 -7.67 16.66
CA LEU A 276 0.47 -7.11 16.19
C LEU A 276 -0.42 -6.70 17.35
N GLY A 277 -1.00 -5.51 17.26
CA GLY A 277 -2.09 -5.04 18.09
C GLY A 277 -1.82 -5.00 19.60
N GLY A 278 -2.79 -4.48 20.36
CA GLY A 278 -2.83 -4.58 21.82
C GLY A 278 -2.06 -3.52 22.61
N ALA A 279 -1.22 -2.70 21.98
CA ALA A 279 -0.65 -1.52 22.63
C ALA A 279 -1.61 -0.32 22.51
N LYS A 280 -1.57 0.58 23.51
CA LYS A 280 -2.26 1.86 23.42
C LYS A 280 -1.68 2.65 22.24
N PRO A 281 -2.50 3.03 21.25
CA PRO A 281 -2.02 3.78 20.09
C PRO A 281 -1.51 5.16 20.51
N CYS A 282 -0.56 5.69 19.74
CA CYS A 282 -0.14 7.07 19.87
C CYS A 282 -1.29 8.05 19.54
N PRO A 283 -1.34 9.19 20.23
CA PRO A 283 -2.28 10.24 19.87
C PRO A 283 -1.93 10.79 18.47
N LEU A 284 -2.97 11.11 17.70
CA LEU A 284 -2.83 11.68 16.36
C LEU A 284 -2.50 13.17 16.45
N ILE A 285 -1.23 13.48 16.64
CA ILE A 285 -0.80 14.85 16.86
C ILE A 285 -0.94 15.69 15.58
N GLY A 286 -1.71 16.78 15.69
CA GLY A 286 -2.03 17.66 14.57
C GLY A 286 -3.27 17.25 13.78
N TYR A 287 -3.96 16.17 14.18
CA TYR A 287 -5.19 15.77 13.52
C TYR A 287 -6.28 16.82 13.69
N ILE A 288 -6.87 17.22 12.58
CA ILE A 288 -8.02 18.13 12.53
C ILE A 288 -9.23 17.36 12.02
N ALA A 289 -10.23 17.14 12.87
CA ALA A 289 -11.46 16.47 12.43
C ALA A 289 -12.13 17.23 11.28
N PRO A 290 -12.53 16.56 10.18
CA PRO A 290 -13.30 17.18 9.11
C PRO A 290 -14.58 17.85 9.65
N ARG A 291 -14.91 19.03 9.12
CA ARG A 291 -16.15 19.72 9.46
C ARG A 291 -17.30 19.08 8.69
N ALA A 292 -18.16 18.34 9.38
CA ALA A 292 -19.40 17.83 8.81
C ALA A 292 -20.61 18.18 9.68
N ARG A 293 -21.71 18.52 9.02
CA ARG A 293 -23.01 18.81 9.66
C ARG A 293 -23.50 17.58 10.43
N ARG A 294 -23.98 17.79 11.66
CA ARG A 294 -24.70 16.76 12.43
C ARG A 294 -26.01 16.43 11.70
N LEU A 295 -26.14 15.18 11.25
CA LEU A 295 -27.38 14.66 10.70
C LEU A 295 -28.08 13.78 11.75
N THR A 296 -29.41 13.88 11.82
CA THR A 296 -30.23 13.05 12.70
C THR A 296 -30.92 11.94 11.93
N SER A 297 -31.31 10.85 12.61
CA SER A 297 -32.06 9.76 11.98
C SER A 297 -33.36 10.25 11.32
N ALA A 298 -34.04 11.24 11.93
CA ALA A 298 -35.24 11.84 11.35
C ALA A 298 -34.99 12.54 10.00
N GLN A 299 -33.82 13.17 9.82
CA GLN A 299 -33.43 13.80 8.56
C GLN A 299 -33.05 12.78 7.48
N LEU A 300 -32.64 11.58 7.88
CA LEU A 300 -32.17 10.53 6.98
C LEU A 300 -33.24 9.48 6.65
N ALA A 301 -34.32 9.44 7.42
CA ALA A 301 -35.35 8.42 7.36
C ALA A 301 -35.80 8.11 5.90
N ALA A 302 -35.63 6.85 5.52
CA ALA A 302 -36.07 6.32 4.25
C ALA A 302 -36.49 4.85 4.40
N PRO A 303 -37.51 4.39 3.65
CA PRO A 303 -37.83 2.98 3.56
C PRO A 303 -36.62 2.18 3.05
N VAL A 304 -36.33 1.07 3.71
CA VAL A 304 -35.36 0.07 3.25
C VAL A 304 -36.14 -1.12 2.72
N HIS A 305 -35.87 -1.48 1.46
CA HIS A 305 -36.47 -2.65 0.82
C HIS A 305 -35.42 -3.75 0.71
N VAL A 306 -35.79 -4.97 1.08
CA VAL A 306 -34.92 -6.14 0.98
C VAL A 306 -35.65 -7.24 0.24
N THR A 307 -34.97 -7.86 -0.73
CA THR A 307 -35.45 -9.04 -1.43
C THR A 307 -34.38 -10.13 -1.38
N VAL A 308 -34.82 -11.39 -1.29
CA VAL A 308 -33.94 -12.55 -1.20
C VAL A 308 -33.91 -13.25 -2.56
N ALA A 309 -32.71 -13.52 -3.06
CA ALA A 309 -32.50 -14.28 -4.30
C ALA A 309 -31.40 -15.32 -4.06
N GLY A 310 -31.80 -16.53 -3.63
CA GLY A 310 -30.87 -17.56 -3.20
C GLY A 310 -30.04 -17.10 -1.99
N THR A 311 -28.71 -17.08 -2.14
CA THR A 311 -27.77 -16.61 -1.10
C THR A 311 -27.53 -15.10 -1.12
N ARG A 312 -28.31 -14.33 -1.87
CA ARG A 312 -28.12 -12.88 -2.02
C ARG A 312 -29.29 -12.10 -1.44
N LEU A 313 -28.97 -11.17 -0.56
CA LEU A 313 -29.88 -10.11 -0.12
C LEU A 313 -29.67 -8.93 -1.04
N ARG A 314 -30.71 -8.51 -1.77
CA ARG A 314 -30.72 -7.28 -2.56
C ARG A 314 -31.41 -6.21 -1.74
N ILE A 315 -30.66 -5.18 -1.38
CA ILE A 315 -31.10 -4.07 -0.54
C ILE A 315 -31.27 -2.84 -1.42
N SER A 316 -32.33 -2.07 -1.20
CA SER A 316 -32.46 -0.75 -1.78
C SER A 316 -33.06 0.27 -0.82
N PHE A 317 -32.62 1.51 -0.93
CA PHE A 317 -33.14 2.64 -0.15
C PHE A 317 -32.90 3.95 -0.91
N ARG A 318 -33.67 4.99 -0.61
CA ARG A 318 -33.44 6.33 -1.17
C ARG A 318 -32.50 7.12 -0.27
N ALA A 319 -31.36 7.54 -0.80
CA ALA A 319 -30.43 8.42 -0.12
C ALA A 319 -31.03 9.82 0.04
N ARG A 320 -31.29 10.26 1.27
CA ARG A 320 -31.82 11.62 1.55
C ARG A 320 -30.76 12.71 1.43
N VAL A 321 -29.49 12.34 1.55
CA VAL A 321 -28.35 13.23 1.46
C VAL A 321 -27.33 12.61 0.53
N ALA A 322 -26.51 13.43 -0.10
CA ALA A 322 -25.37 12.94 -0.84
C ALA A 322 -24.35 12.29 0.11
N ALA A 323 -23.61 11.32 -0.40
CA ALA A 323 -22.55 10.62 0.30
C ALA A 323 -21.30 10.51 -0.58
N ASP A 324 -20.14 10.54 0.06
CA ASP A 324 -18.81 10.50 -0.53
C ASP A 324 -17.84 9.68 0.34
N ALA A 325 -16.53 9.88 0.21
CA ALA A 325 -15.57 9.17 1.03
C ALA A 325 -15.60 9.55 2.52
N HIS A 326 -16.01 10.76 2.90
CA HIS A 326 -16.01 11.24 4.29
C HIS A 326 -17.36 11.05 4.99
N SER A 327 -18.42 10.83 4.20
CA SER A 327 -19.77 10.56 4.68
C SER A 327 -20.42 9.51 3.80
N TYR A 328 -20.54 8.26 4.27
CA TYR A 328 -20.97 7.12 3.45
C TYR A 328 -22.01 6.25 4.15
N TYR A 329 -22.83 5.58 3.34
CA TYR A 329 -23.82 4.64 3.86
C TYR A 329 -23.17 3.31 4.22
N ILE A 330 -23.62 2.71 5.31
CA ILE A 330 -23.23 1.36 5.72
C ILE A 330 -24.48 0.50 5.78
N VAL A 331 -24.45 -0.64 5.09
CA VAL A 331 -25.51 -1.65 5.11
C VAL A 331 -25.04 -2.82 5.95
N THR A 332 -25.82 -3.19 6.97
CA THR A 332 -25.50 -4.31 7.85
C THR A 332 -26.68 -5.26 7.95
N ALA A 333 -26.45 -6.54 7.68
CA ALA A 333 -27.36 -7.65 7.91
C ALA A 333 -26.90 -8.43 9.15
N ARG A 334 -27.82 -8.69 10.08
CA ARG A 334 -27.60 -9.49 11.29
C ARG A 334 -28.68 -10.57 11.39
N PRO A 335 -28.34 -11.81 11.73
CA PRO A 335 -29.35 -12.83 11.99
C PRO A 335 -30.13 -12.47 13.26
N GLU A 336 -31.45 -12.55 13.20
CA GLU A 336 -32.36 -12.32 14.32
C GLU A 336 -32.87 -13.69 14.80
N HIS A 337 -32.45 -14.11 16.00
CA HIS A 337 -32.85 -15.39 16.63
C HIS A 337 -32.44 -16.69 15.89
N ILE A 338 -31.31 -16.72 15.18
CA ILE A 338 -30.90 -17.91 14.38
C ILE A 338 -29.73 -18.68 14.99
N ARG A 339 -29.84 -20.02 15.07
CA ARG A 339 -28.77 -20.94 15.53
C ARG A 339 -27.76 -21.38 14.45
N VAL A 340 -28.06 -21.22 13.15
CA VAL A 340 -27.36 -21.94 12.04
C VAL A 340 -26.69 -21.02 11.00
N CYS A 341 -26.80 -19.69 11.12
CA CYS A 341 -26.34 -18.77 10.06
C CYS A 341 -24.80 -18.57 10.01
N GLY A 342 -24.05 -19.03 11.03
CA GLY A 342 -22.58 -19.07 11.01
C GLY A 342 -21.84 -17.72 10.97
N PHE A 343 -22.55 -16.59 11.05
CA PHE A 343 -21.98 -15.24 11.13
C PHE A 343 -22.78 -14.37 12.14
N SER A 344 -22.13 -13.37 12.74
CA SER A 344 -22.77 -12.45 13.70
C SER A 344 -23.29 -11.17 13.04
N ALA A 345 -22.57 -10.68 12.02
CA ALA A 345 -23.01 -9.62 11.12
C ALA A 345 -22.33 -9.80 9.76
N SER A 346 -23.00 -9.40 8.68
CA SER A 346 -22.46 -9.32 7.33
C SER A 346 -22.88 -7.97 6.76
N GLY A 347 -21.98 -7.28 6.08
CA GLY A 347 -22.26 -5.93 5.65
C GLY A 347 -21.00 -5.14 5.39
N GLY A 348 -21.21 -3.92 4.93
CA GLY A 348 -20.12 -3.04 4.61
C GLY A 348 -20.60 -1.68 4.13
N PRO A 349 -19.63 -0.80 3.87
CA PRO A 349 -19.88 0.50 3.30
C PRO A 349 -20.31 0.38 1.84
N VAL A 350 -21.20 1.26 1.41
CA VAL A 350 -21.41 1.53 -0.01
C VAL A 350 -20.28 2.45 -0.47
N ALA A 351 -19.15 1.86 -0.86
CA ALA A 351 -17.90 2.56 -1.16
C ALA A 351 -17.92 3.26 -2.54
N ARG A 352 -18.84 4.21 -2.73
CA ARG A 352 -18.92 5.07 -3.91
C ARG A 352 -19.61 6.39 -3.59
N ASP A 353 -19.51 7.36 -4.49
CA ASP A 353 -20.31 8.57 -4.40
C ASP A 353 -21.77 8.27 -4.69
N ILE A 354 -22.64 8.91 -3.92
CA ILE A 354 -24.09 8.77 -4.01
C ILE A 354 -24.68 10.17 -4.04
N ALA A 355 -25.54 10.43 -5.01
CA ALA A 355 -26.24 11.70 -5.11
C ALA A 355 -27.41 11.78 -4.13
N SER A 356 -27.74 13.00 -3.70
CA SER A 356 -28.97 13.23 -2.95
C SER A 356 -30.20 12.85 -3.78
N GLY A 357 -31.10 12.08 -3.19
CA GLY A 357 -32.31 11.56 -3.84
C GLY A 357 -32.09 10.27 -4.64
N GLU A 358 -30.86 9.79 -4.78
CA GLU A 358 -30.55 8.55 -5.50
C GLU A 358 -31.17 7.33 -4.82
N VAL A 359 -31.63 6.35 -5.61
CA VAL A 359 -31.99 5.02 -5.08
C VAL A 359 -30.73 4.16 -5.10
N VAL A 360 -30.21 3.89 -3.91
CA VAL A 360 -29.02 3.07 -3.72
C VAL A 360 -29.45 1.61 -3.78
N HIS A 361 -28.68 0.80 -4.51
CA HIS A 361 -28.80 -0.64 -4.55
C HIS A 361 -27.52 -1.26 -4.02
N ASP A 362 -27.66 -2.21 -3.09
CA ASP A 362 -26.54 -2.99 -2.56
C ASP A 362 -26.90 -4.47 -2.52
N THR A 363 -25.88 -5.33 -2.53
CA THR A 363 -26.07 -6.78 -2.48
C THR A 363 -25.13 -7.41 -1.48
N LEU A 364 -25.71 -8.05 -0.47
CA LEU A 364 -24.97 -8.81 0.52
C LEU A 364 -25.11 -10.31 0.23
N SER A 365 -24.01 -11.04 0.35
CA SER A 365 -24.04 -12.50 0.31
C SER A 365 -24.20 -13.05 1.73
N ILE A 366 -25.08 -14.03 1.87
CA ILE A 366 -25.28 -14.79 3.09
C ILE A 366 -24.95 -16.27 2.86
N PRO A 367 -24.47 -17.00 3.88
CA PRO A 367 -24.27 -18.44 3.76
C PRO A 367 -25.56 -19.18 3.39
N SER A 368 -25.45 -20.23 2.58
CA SER A 368 -26.60 -21.01 2.09
C SER A 368 -27.37 -21.74 3.18
N GLN A 369 -26.71 -22.03 4.30
CA GLN A 369 -27.30 -22.66 5.48
C GLN A 369 -28.12 -21.72 6.38
N CYS A 370 -28.16 -20.42 6.07
CA CYS A 370 -28.94 -19.47 6.84
C CYS A 370 -30.45 -19.75 6.71
N ARG A 371 -31.15 -19.78 7.85
CA ARG A 371 -32.59 -20.02 7.97
C ARG A 371 -33.17 -19.09 9.04
N GLY A 372 -34.30 -18.45 8.76
CA GLY A 372 -35.03 -17.55 9.66
C GLY A 372 -34.90 -16.07 9.30
N ALA A 373 -35.18 -15.20 10.26
CA ALA A 373 -35.21 -13.76 10.07
C ALA A 373 -33.81 -13.13 10.01
N ILE A 374 -33.57 -12.30 8.99
CA ILE A 374 -32.40 -11.43 8.89
C ILE A 374 -32.84 -9.99 9.05
N HIS A 375 -32.28 -9.31 10.05
CA HIS A 375 -32.45 -7.88 10.25
C HIS A 375 -31.40 -7.11 9.47
N VAL A 376 -31.85 -6.26 8.55
CA VAL A 376 -31.03 -5.34 7.76
C VAL A 376 -31.20 -3.93 8.32
N SER A 377 -30.07 -3.24 8.50
CA SER A 377 -30.01 -1.84 8.92
C SER A 377 -29.14 -1.05 7.94
N VAL A 378 -29.57 0.18 7.68
CA VAL A 378 -28.81 1.16 6.90
C VAL A 378 -28.57 2.38 7.77
N VAL A 379 -27.31 2.79 7.89
CA VAL A 379 -26.89 3.99 8.62
C VAL A 379 -26.06 4.88 7.71
N LEU A 380 -25.95 6.17 8.05
CA LEU A 380 -25.00 7.07 7.41
C LEU A 380 -23.85 7.38 8.36
N HIS A 381 -22.67 6.88 8.03
CA HIS A 381 -21.46 7.21 8.74
C HIS A 381 -20.93 8.58 8.33
N GLN A 382 -20.40 9.35 9.27
CA GLN A 382 -19.68 10.58 9.00
C GLN A 382 -18.40 10.64 9.84
N GLN A 383 -17.25 10.88 9.20
CA GLN A 383 -15.98 11.02 9.91
C GLN A 383 -15.96 12.33 10.72
N ARG A 384 -16.43 12.27 11.98
CA ARG A 384 -16.69 13.42 12.85
C ARG A 384 -16.02 13.25 14.21
N GLY A 385 -14.70 13.29 14.23
CA GLY A 385 -13.93 13.40 15.47
C GLY A 385 -12.61 12.64 15.45
N GLN A 386 -12.66 11.33 15.22
CA GLN A 386 -11.48 10.49 15.03
C GLN A 386 -11.51 9.93 13.61
N PRO A 387 -10.36 9.67 12.98
CA PRO A 387 -10.33 9.02 11.68
C PRO A 387 -10.73 7.56 11.80
N ASP A 388 -11.34 7.03 10.74
CA ASP A 388 -11.64 5.62 10.65
C ASP A 388 -10.36 4.79 10.68
N GLN A 389 -10.34 3.73 11.50
CA GLN A 389 -9.17 2.85 11.62
C GLN A 389 -8.81 2.20 10.29
N LEU A 390 -9.83 1.89 9.48
CA LEU A 390 -9.73 1.43 8.11
C LEU A 390 -10.61 2.30 7.22
N PRO A 391 -10.25 2.51 5.95
CA PRO A 391 -11.12 3.25 5.06
C PRO A 391 -12.46 2.55 4.96
N PHE A 392 -13.50 3.34 5.18
CA PHE A 392 -14.89 2.92 5.15
C PHE A 392 -15.31 1.94 6.27
N SER A 393 -14.66 2.01 7.44
CA SER A 393 -14.94 1.12 8.58
C SER A 393 -15.69 1.77 9.74
N GLY A 394 -16.54 2.75 9.45
CA GLY A 394 -17.34 3.46 10.44
C GLY A 394 -18.03 2.54 11.44
N LEU A 395 -18.39 3.08 12.62
CA LEU A 395 -19.01 2.33 13.71
C LEU A 395 -20.54 2.44 13.64
N PRO A 396 -21.25 1.45 13.07
CA PRO A 396 -22.65 1.64 12.67
C PRO A 396 -23.58 1.91 13.86
N ASP A 397 -23.23 1.41 15.04
CA ASP A 397 -24.07 1.47 16.24
C ASP A 397 -24.14 2.89 16.85
N HIS A 398 -23.32 3.83 16.36
CA HIS A 398 -23.33 5.25 16.79
C HIS A 398 -23.77 6.21 15.69
N ASP A 399 -23.99 5.69 14.48
CA ASP A 399 -24.34 6.50 13.32
C ASP A 399 -25.86 6.68 13.20
N PRO A 400 -26.33 7.83 12.66
CA PRO A 400 -27.75 8.07 12.50
C PRO A 400 -28.39 7.07 11.53
N LEU A 401 -29.51 6.50 11.97
CA LEU A 401 -30.25 5.47 11.26
C LEU A 401 -30.96 6.06 10.03
N VAL A 402 -30.81 5.40 8.88
CA VAL A 402 -31.56 5.69 7.66
C VAL A 402 -32.85 4.87 7.63
N GLY A 403 -32.75 3.59 7.96
CA GLY A 403 -33.90 2.70 8.07
C GLY A 403 -33.49 1.25 8.31
N THR A 404 -34.49 0.40 8.51
CA THR A 404 -34.31 -1.04 8.75
C THR A 404 -35.34 -1.84 7.96
N ALA A 405 -35.06 -3.12 7.76
CA ALA A 405 -36.00 -4.10 7.24
C ALA A 405 -35.67 -5.47 7.83
N THR A 406 -36.68 -6.32 8.02
CA THR A 406 -36.48 -7.73 8.35
C THR A 406 -37.00 -8.57 7.20
N VAL A 407 -36.26 -9.62 6.86
CA VAL A 407 -36.65 -10.56 5.78
C VAL A 407 -36.39 -11.99 6.22
N GLU A 408 -37.29 -12.89 5.84
CA GLU A 408 -37.12 -14.33 6.07
C GLU A 408 -36.23 -14.95 4.99
N VAL A 409 -35.32 -15.82 5.41
CA VAL A 409 -34.51 -16.65 4.50
C VAL A 409 -34.77 -18.14 4.79
N GLY A 410 -35.00 -18.93 3.75
CA GLY A 410 -35.52 -20.30 3.85
C GLY A 410 -35.15 -21.17 2.67
#